data_AF-A0A536HD27-F1
#
_entry.id   AF-A0A536HD27-F1
#
_cell.length_a   1.000
_cell.length_b   1.000
_cell.length_c   1.000
_cell.angle_alpha   90.00
_cell.angle_beta   90.00
_cell.angle_gamma   90.00
#
_symmetry.space_group_name_H-M   'P 1'
#
loop_
_entity.id
_entity.type
_entity.pdbx_description
1 polymer ?
#
loop_
_entity_poly.entity_id
_entity_poly.type
_entity_poly.pdbx_seq_one_letter_code
_entity_poly.pdbx_strand_id
1 'polypeptide(L)'
;MKARGPQRRSGGGRRAGELGVRPLEGPPLVSCPHCGHTVPAGEFCGHCGAHLPTGNVRRTHAFAAVPSEGVAHLSIITTLFPHLPHRSGRPFVFALTAGGTLVLALAALHLFAPATVAAVLVLPVLYLIYLYEVEVYESEPWLVIGATMVMGALLGFAFENVTGTSLSQLVLTGDRETGFVLAGIAIPILKQGLMLAGPLFLYLFRGRFREPLDGLAFGVASGLGFSLATSLADFWPLLGGPLVANGSPIDWAVRLARAGLLVALVNACTTGLVTAALWLHRYDRRRANRPWSTSILAAVVVAFAVQVALGVAAFVVQDLVLDVASLGLATVALLLYVRLVIHDTLLVEGAEHEIGPDSQCPECHRVVPTMVFCPNCGAARSAAAKHIRPKLVGGA
;
A
#
# COMPACT_ATOMS: atom_id res chain seq x y z
N MET A 1 39.80 -82.33 4.09
CA MET A 1 40.11 -81.09 3.37
C MET A 1 38.99 -80.84 2.33
N LYS A 2 38.42 -79.62 2.29
CA LYS A 2 37.77 -78.89 1.15
C LYS A 2 36.84 -79.68 0.18
N ALA A 3 35.69 -79.22 -0.29
CA ALA A 3 35.13 -77.87 -0.39
C ALA A 3 33.60 -77.92 -0.65
N ARG A 4 32.90 -76.84 -0.27
CA ARG A 4 31.51 -76.52 -0.60
C ARG A 4 31.41 -75.86 -1.99
N GLY A 5 30.28 -76.07 -2.67
CA GLY A 5 29.74 -75.25 -3.76
C GLY A 5 28.40 -75.82 -4.27
N PRO A 6 27.55 -75.05 -4.97
CA PRO A 6 26.76 -73.93 -4.44
C PRO A 6 25.24 -74.25 -4.48
N GLN A 7 24.47 -73.83 -3.46
CA GLN A 7 23.00 -73.86 -3.52
C GLN A 7 22.43 -72.45 -3.69
N ARG A 8 21.48 -72.39 -4.62
CA ARG A 8 20.83 -71.23 -5.22
C ARG A 8 20.23 -70.27 -4.18
N ARG A 9 20.58 -68.98 -4.27
CA ARG A 9 19.83 -67.90 -3.62
C ARG A 9 18.53 -67.66 -4.38
N SER A 10 17.39 -68.02 -3.78
CA SER A 10 16.09 -67.50 -4.20
C SER A 10 15.98 -66.04 -3.76
N GLY A 11 15.58 -65.17 -4.68
CA GLY A 11 15.34 -63.77 -4.40
C GLY A 11 14.07 -63.59 -3.56
N GLY A 12 14.22 -63.08 -2.34
CA GLY A 12 13.13 -62.44 -1.62
C GLY A 12 12.89 -61.07 -2.23
N GLY A 13 11.78 -60.92 -2.96
CA GLY A 13 11.35 -59.66 -3.53
C GLY A 13 11.25 -58.58 -2.46
N ARG A 14 11.94 -57.46 -2.68
CA ARG A 14 11.71 -56.24 -1.91
C ARG A 14 10.29 -55.77 -2.24
N ARG A 15 9.41 -55.77 -1.24
CA ARG A 15 8.11 -55.11 -1.35
C ARG A 15 8.35 -53.63 -1.60
N ALA A 16 7.80 -53.11 -2.69
CA ALA A 16 7.63 -51.68 -2.88
C ALA A 16 6.65 -51.19 -1.81
N GLY A 17 7.17 -50.65 -0.71
CA GLY A 17 6.34 -50.24 0.43
C GLY A 17 7.10 -49.60 1.58
N GLU A 18 8.40 -49.83 1.71
CA GLU A 18 9.24 -49.16 2.70
C GLU A 18 10.14 -48.12 2.01
N LEU A 19 9.52 -47.13 1.37
CA LEU A 19 10.16 -45.83 1.32
C LEU A 19 10.08 -45.31 2.75
N GLY A 20 11.19 -45.42 3.48
CA GLY A 20 11.34 -44.81 4.77
C GLY A 20 10.89 -43.35 4.67
N VAL A 21 9.73 -43.06 5.24
CA VAL A 21 9.36 -41.72 5.64
C VAL A 21 10.39 -41.38 6.70
N ARG A 22 11.53 -40.82 6.28
CA ARG A 22 12.29 -39.97 7.19
C ARG A 22 11.27 -38.93 7.63
N PRO A 23 10.96 -38.82 8.94
CA PRO A 23 10.33 -37.60 9.40
C PRO A 23 11.22 -36.49 8.85
N LEU A 24 10.66 -35.58 8.06
CA LEU A 24 11.31 -34.30 7.88
C LEU A 24 11.39 -33.77 9.31
N GLU A 25 12.52 -33.97 9.98
CA GLU A 25 12.82 -33.38 11.27
C GLU A 25 12.74 -31.88 11.01
N GLY A 26 11.56 -31.32 11.26
CA GLY A 26 11.34 -29.90 11.19
C GLY A 26 12.36 -29.20 12.09
N PRO A 27 12.67 -27.93 11.81
CA PRO A 27 13.53 -27.15 12.69
C PRO A 27 13.11 -27.32 14.17
N PRO A 28 14.08 -27.42 15.10
CA PRO A 28 13.78 -27.66 16.50
C PRO A 28 12.82 -26.59 17.02
N LEU A 29 11.86 -27.01 17.84
CA LEU A 29 10.88 -26.10 18.41
C LEU A 29 11.49 -25.34 19.60
N VAL A 30 11.28 -24.04 19.64
CA VAL A 30 11.72 -23.14 20.71
C VAL A 30 10.54 -22.30 21.20
N SER A 31 10.55 -21.91 22.47
CA SER A 31 9.55 -20.98 23.00
C SER A 31 9.93 -19.55 22.68
N CYS A 32 9.00 -18.78 22.13
CA CYS A 32 9.23 -17.37 21.85
C CYS A 32 9.27 -16.56 23.17
N PRO A 33 10.33 -15.77 23.43
CA PRO A 33 10.44 -14.98 24.67
C PRO A 33 9.39 -13.87 24.79
N HIS A 34 8.72 -13.49 23.69
CA HIS A 34 7.68 -12.47 23.71
C HIS A 34 6.27 -13.06 23.91
N CYS A 35 5.85 -13.99 23.04
CA CYS A 35 4.49 -14.53 23.07
C CYS A 35 4.34 -15.88 23.80
N GLY A 36 5.44 -16.48 24.28
CA GLY A 36 5.46 -17.77 24.99
C GLY A 36 5.16 -19.01 24.13
N HIS A 37 4.57 -18.84 22.95
CA HIS A 37 4.25 -19.95 22.05
C HIS A 37 5.50 -20.69 21.55
N THR A 38 5.33 -22.01 21.43
CA THR A 38 6.30 -22.93 20.84
C THR A 38 6.27 -22.81 19.31
N VAL A 39 7.38 -22.40 18.71
CA VAL A 39 7.52 -22.18 17.26
C VAL A 39 8.81 -22.83 16.73
N PRO A 40 8.85 -23.23 15.45
CA PRO A 40 10.06 -23.52 14.71
C PRO A 40 11.19 -22.52 14.96
N ALA A 41 12.39 -23.02 15.25
CA ALA A 41 13.58 -22.18 15.34
C ALA A 41 13.82 -21.40 14.05
N GLY A 42 14.15 -20.11 14.20
CA GLY A 42 14.39 -19.18 13.11
C GLY A 42 14.83 -17.81 13.65
N GLU A 43 15.01 -16.84 12.75
CA GLU A 43 15.32 -15.45 13.09
C GLU A 43 14.09 -14.72 13.65
N PHE A 44 12.89 -15.11 13.21
CA PHE A 44 11.62 -14.50 13.61
C PHE A 44 10.65 -15.54 14.16
N CYS A 45 9.82 -15.11 15.11
CA CYS A 45 8.72 -15.91 15.60
C CYS A 45 7.63 -16.03 14.52
N GLY A 46 7.34 -17.25 14.07
CA GLY A 46 6.29 -17.49 13.07
C GLY A 46 4.88 -17.13 13.55
N HIS A 47 4.67 -17.03 14.87
CA HIS A 47 3.38 -16.68 15.47
C HIS A 47 3.20 -15.16 15.62
N CYS A 48 4.01 -14.49 16.44
CA CYS A 48 3.87 -13.06 16.72
C CYS A 48 4.75 -12.12 15.87
N GLY A 49 5.64 -12.66 15.03
CA GLY A 49 6.53 -11.88 14.17
C GLY A 49 7.72 -11.22 14.88
N ALA A 50 7.83 -11.31 16.21
CA ALA A 50 8.97 -10.75 16.96
C ALA A 50 10.31 -11.38 16.54
N HIS A 51 11.39 -10.61 16.60
CA HIS A 51 12.75 -11.12 16.40
C HIS A 51 13.07 -12.14 17.50
N LEU A 52 13.25 -13.41 17.12
CA LEU A 52 13.25 -14.54 18.05
C LEU A 52 14.47 -14.53 19.00
N PRO A 53 15.70 -14.23 18.55
CA PRO A 53 16.87 -14.18 19.44
C PRO A 53 16.80 -13.09 20.52
N THR A 54 16.16 -11.95 20.23
CA THR A 54 16.13 -10.80 21.16
C THR A 54 14.76 -10.57 21.80
N GLY A 55 13.72 -11.28 21.37
CA GLY A 55 12.33 -11.04 21.77
C GLY A 55 11.77 -9.67 21.36
N ASN A 56 12.38 -8.99 20.37
CA ASN A 56 12.00 -7.63 20.00
C ASN A 56 10.79 -7.63 19.05
N VAL A 57 9.65 -7.13 19.53
CA VAL A 57 8.39 -7.04 18.78
C VAL A 57 8.39 -5.94 17.74
N ARG A 58 9.03 -4.81 18.04
CA ARG A 58 9.03 -3.64 17.16
C ARG A 58 9.81 -3.89 15.88
N ARG A 59 10.83 -4.76 15.94
CA ARG A 59 11.68 -5.19 14.82
C ARG A 59 11.88 -4.10 13.74
N THR A 60 12.25 -2.89 14.15
CA THR A 60 12.25 -1.69 13.29
C THR A 60 13.20 -1.79 12.09
N HIS A 61 14.16 -2.70 12.16
CA HIS A 61 15.09 -3.03 11.10
C HIS A 61 14.49 -3.93 10.00
N ALA A 62 13.35 -4.58 10.26
CA ALA A 62 12.70 -5.52 9.35
C ALA A 62 11.20 -5.20 9.23
N PHE A 63 10.82 -4.56 8.13
CA PHE A 63 9.43 -4.24 7.83
C PHE A 63 8.60 -5.52 7.62
N ALA A 64 7.35 -5.51 8.11
CA ALA A 64 6.55 -6.72 8.24
C ALA A 64 6.12 -7.29 6.87
N ALA A 65 5.88 -6.43 5.88
CA ALA A 65 5.57 -6.88 4.52
C ALA A 65 6.85 -7.25 3.75
N VAL A 66 7.90 -6.42 3.85
CA VAL A 66 9.16 -6.57 3.10
C VAL A 66 10.35 -6.51 4.08
N PRO A 67 10.79 -7.65 4.61
CA PRO A 67 11.79 -7.67 5.69
C PRO A 67 13.20 -7.22 5.31
N SER A 68 13.51 -7.12 4.01
CA SER A 68 14.78 -6.58 3.53
C SER A 68 14.92 -5.07 3.75
N GLU A 69 13.81 -4.38 4.03
CA GLU A 69 13.78 -2.94 4.26
C GLU A 69 13.42 -2.63 5.72
N GLY A 70 14.02 -1.58 6.27
CA GLY A 70 13.63 -1.05 7.59
C GLY A 70 12.26 -0.37 7.55
N VAL A 71 11.64 -0.20 8.72
CA VAL A 71 10.34 0.49 8.83
C VAL A 71 10.44 1.97 8.46
N ALA A 72 11.60 2.60 8.71
CA ALA A 72 11.90 3.98 8.33
C ALA A 72 12.54 4.12 6.93
N HIS A 73 12.31 3.16 6.03
CA HIS A 73 12.80 3.26 4.65
C HIS A 73 11.78 3.99 3.76
N LEU A 74 12.22 5.02 3.06
CA LEU A 74 11.36 5.80 2.18
C LEU A 74 11.22 5.09 0.83
N SER A 75 10.01 4.59 0.54
CA SER A 75 9.69 3.95 -0.73
C SER A 75 8.22 4.16 -1.06
N ILE A 76 7.92 4.66 -2.25
CA ILE A 76 6.54 4.81 -2.72
C ILE A 76 5.94 3.44 -3.01
N ILE A 77 6.73 2.56 -3.64
CA ILE A 77 6.25 1.28 -4.17
C ILE A 77 5.93 0.32 -3.04
N THR A 78 6.89 0.05 -2.14
CA THR A 78 6.67 -0.91 -1.04
C THR A 78 5.71 -0.40 0.03
N THR A 79 5.34 0.88 -0.01
CA THR A 79 4.34 1.48 0.90
C THR A 79 2.93 1.45 0.31
N LEU A 80 2.75 1.87 -0.95
CA LEU A 80 1.44 1.92 -1.60
C LEU A 80 1.01 0.58 -2.22
N PHE A 81 1.97 -0.32 -2.48
CA PHE A 81 1.74 -1.64 -3.06
C PHE A 81 2.11 -2.74 -2.06
N PRO A 82 1.41 -2.86 -0.92
CA PRO A 82 1.80 -3.75 0.17
C PRO A 82 1.76 -5.23 -0.20
N HIS A 83 0.97 -5.61 -1.23
CA HIS A 83 0.84 -6.99 -1.67
C HIS A 83 1.87 -7.44 -2.72
N LEU A 84 2.73 -6.53 -3.17
CA LEU A 84 3.67 -6.81 -4.24
C LEU A 84 4.87 -7.62 -3.72
N PRO A 85 5.13 -8.84 -4.24
CA PRO A 85 6.33 -9.60 -3.87
C PRO A 85 7.60 -8.78 -4.14
N HIS A 86 8.58 -8.80 -3.24
CA HIS A 86 9.76 -7.93 -3.36
C HIS A 86 10.51 -8.07 -4.71
N ARG A 87 10.52 -9.27 -5.31
CA ARG A 87 11.17 -9.51 -6.61
C ARG A 87 10.44 -8.88 -7.80
N SER A 88 9.12 -8.68 -7.73
CA SER A 88 8.34 -7.99 -8.77
C SER A 88 8.28 -6.47 -8.59
N GLY A 89 8.90 -5.92 -7.55
CA GLY A 89 9.02 -4.47 -7.35
C GLY A 89 9.82 -3.74 -8.44
N ARG A 90 10.81 -4.41 -9.07
CA ARG A 90 11.69 -3.80 -10.08
C ARG A 90 10.94 -3.28 -11.32
N PRO A 91 10.03 -4.06 -11.96
CA PRO A 91 9.16 -3.56 -13.01
C PRO A 91 8.41 -2.27 -12.66
N PHE A 92 7.87 -2.13 -11.44
CA PHE A 92 7.17 -0.93 -11.01
C PHE A 92 8.11 0.27 -10.84
N VAL A 93 9.33 0.05 -10.34
CA VAL A 93 10.36 1.10 -10.30
C VAL A 93 10.71 1.56 -11.72
N PHE A 94 10.89 0.62 -12.66
CA PHE A 94 11.14 0.95 -14.05
C PHE A 94 9.98 1.68 -14.71
N ALA A 95 8.73 1.29 -14.44
CA ALA A 95 7.56 1.94 -14.99
C ALA A 95 7.36 3.35 -14.41
N LEU A 96 7.59 3.56 -13.11
CA LEU A 96 7.54 4.88 -12.47
C LEU A 96 8.64 5.80 -12.99
N THR A 97 9.88 5.30 -13.11
CA THR A 97 11.00 6.06 -13.66
C THR A 97 10.78 6.37 -15.14
N ALA A 98 10.32 5.42 -15.94
CA ALA A 98 9.96 5.61 -17.34
C ALA A 98 8.86 6.68 -17.50
N GLY A 99 7.79 6.60 -16.70
CA GLY A 99 6.73 7.60 -16.68
C GLY A 99 7.24 9.00 -16.33
N GLY A 100 8.08 9.12 -15.29
CA GLY A 100 8.74 10.38 -14.95
C GLY A 100 9.64 10.92 -16.07
N THR A 101 10.44 10.06 -16.70
CA THR A 101 11.29 10.48 -17.83
C THR A 101 10.47 10.92 -19.03
N LEU A 102 9.32 10.28 -19.30
CA LEU A 102 8.42 10.68 -20.37
C LEU A 102 7.83 12.08 -20.10
N VAL A 103 7.39 12.34 -18.87
CA VAL A 103 6.89 13.67 -18.47
C VAL A 103 7.96 14.75 -18.65
N LEU A 104 9.19 14.49 -18.19
CA LEU A 104 10.30 15.42 -18.34
C LEU A 104 10.67 15.65 -19.81
N ALA A 105 10.65 14.61 -20.64
CA ALA A 105 10.90 14.72 -22.07
C ALA A 105 9.82 15.58 -22.76
N LEU A 106 8.54 15.35 -22.47
CA LEU A 106 7.44 16.16 -23.02
C LEU A 106 7.53 17.62 -22.56
N ALA A 107 7.87 17.87 -21.30
CA ALA A 107 8.07 19.22 -20.78
C ALA A 107 9.25 19.94 -21.44
N ALA A 108 10.37 19.22 -21.70
CA ALA A 108 11.53 19.76 -22.40
C ALA A 108 11.22 20.12 -23.87
N LEU A 109 10.29 19.39 -24.49
CA LEU A 109 9.77 19.69 -25.84
C LEU A 109 8.69 20.78 -25.86
N HIS A 110 8.42 21.45 -24.73
CA HIS A 110 7.36 22.45 -24.57
C HIS A 110 5.93 21.92 -24.84
N LEU A 111 5.75 20.59 -24.78
CA LEU A 111 4.47 19.91 -24.95
C LEU A 111 3.76 19.79 -23.58
N PHE A 112 3.41 20.93 -22.98
CA PHE A 112 2.91 20.98 -21.60
C PHE A 112 1.55 20.31 -21.39
N ALA A 113 0.66 20.36 -22.39
CA ALA A 113 -0.62 19.68 -22.35
C ALA A 113 -0.47 18.15 -22.21
N PRO A 114 0.21 17.43 -23.12
CA PRO A 114 0.42 15.99 -22.96
C PRO A 114 1.35 15.66 -21.78
N ALA A 115 2.30 16.53 -21.41
CA ALA A 115 3.10 16.34 -20.21
C ALA A 115 2.23 16.31 -18.95
N THR A 116 1.23 17.20 -18.85
CA THR A 116 0.24 17.23 -17.77
C THR A 116 -0.58 15.95 -17.71
N VAL A 117 -1.13 15.52 -18.85
CA VAL A 117 -1.91 14.27 -18.93
C VAL A 117 -1.07 13.08 -18.50
N ALA A 118 0.16 12.98 -18.99
CA ALA A 118 1.10 11.93 -18.60
C ALA A 118 1.37 11.98 -17.09
N ALA A 119 1.70 13.15 -16.53
CA ALA A 119 2.05 13.32 -15.12
C ALA A 119 0.93 12.87 -14.17
N VAL A 120 -0.32 13.25 -14.47
CA VAL A 120 -1.47 12.89 -13.63
C VAL A 120 -1.86 11.42 -13.80
N LEU A 121 -1.58 10.79 -14.95
CA LEU A 121 -1.90 9.38 -15.19
C LEU A 121 -0.87 8.39 -14.65
N VAL A 122 0.40 8.78 -14.45
CA VAL A 122 1.47 7.84 -14.05
C VAL A 122 1.09 7.04 -12.81
N LEU A 123 0.68 7.69 -11.71
CA LEU A 123 0.35 6.98 -10.47
C LEU A 123 -0.95 6.15 -10.57
N PRO A 124 -2.09 6.69 -11.06
CA PRO A 124 -3.30 5.89 -11.25
C PRO A 124 -3.09 4.67 -12.15
N VAL A 125 -2.37 4.82 -13.26
CA VAL A 125 -2.09 3.71 -14.19
C VAL A 125 -1.19 2.67 -13.54
N LEU A 126 -0.12 3.08 -12.85
CA LEU A 126 0.71 2.16 -12.08
C LEU A 126 -0.10 1.41 -11.03
N TYR A 127 -1.05 2.09 -10.39
CA TYR A 127 -1.94 1.48 -9.42
C TYR A 127 -2.87 0.44 -10.06
N LEU A 128 -3.44 0.73 -11.22
CA LEU A 128 -4.25 -0.24 -11.99
C LEU A 128 -3.41 -1.44 -12.44
N ILE A 129 -2.17 -1.23 -12.88
CA ILE A 129 -1.24 -2.32 -13.23
C ILE A 129 -0.94 -3.19 -12.00
N TYR A 130 -0.72 -2.58 -10.84
CA TYR A 130 -0.53 -3.29 -9.58
C TYR A 130 -1.74 -4.16 -9.23
N LEU A 131 -2.94 -3.62 -9.33
CA LEU A 131 -4.16 -4.38 -9.05
C LEU A 131 -4.31 -5.54 -10.03
N TYR A 132 -4.02 -5.31 -11.31
CA TYR A 132 -4.00 -6.38 -12.30
C TYR A 132 -2.99 -7.47 -11.91
N GLU A 133 -1.75 -7.11 -11.55
CA GLU A 133 -0.73 -8.12 -11.22
C GLU A 133 -1.02 -8.88 -9.92
N VAL A 134 -1.58 -8.22 -8.91
CA VAL A 134 -1.85 -8.82 -7.60
C VAL A 134 -3.17 -9.60 -7.55
N GLU A 135 -4.20 -9.17 -8.29
CA GLU A 135 -5.59 -9.61 -8.07
C GLU A 135 -6.26 -10.34 -9.24
N VAL A 136 -5.52 -10.69 -10.29
CA VAL A 136 -6.08 -11.29 -11.53
C VAL A 136 -6.81 -12.66 -11.35
N TYR A 137 -6.84 -13.28 -10.15
CA TYR A 137 -7.56 -14.56 -9.95
C TYR A 137 -8.30 -14.74 -8.61
N GLU A 138 -8.96 -13.69 -8.10
CA GLU A 138 -10.22 -13.92 -7.36
C GLU A 138 -11.39 -13.48 -8.24
N SER A 139 -12.55 -14.13 -8.12
CA SER A 139 -13.62 -14.01 -9.13
C SER A 139 -14.26 -12.62 -9.27
N GLU A 140 -13.99 -11.64 -8.38
CA GLU A 140 -14.64 -10.32 -8.40
C GLU A 140 -13.85 -9.06 -7.86
N PRO A 141 -12.58 -9.07 -7.38
CA PRO A 141 -12.00 -7.90 -6.68
C PRO A 141 -11.51 -6.75 -7.57
N TRP A 142 -10.90 -7.00 -8.73
CA TRP A 142 -10.35 -5.92 -9.55
C TRP A 142 -11.44 -4.95 -10.06
N LEU A 143 -12.65 -5.47 -10.34
CA LEU A 143 -13.81 -4.65 -10.69
C LEU A 143 -14.25 -3.77 -9.52
N VAL A 144 -14.18 -4.27 -8.29
CA VAL A 144 -14.58 -3.53 -7.09
C VAL A 144 -13.56 -2.42 -6.79
N ILE A 145 -12.27 -2.71 -6.89
CA ILE A 145 -11.23 -1.70 -6.65
C ILE A 145 -11.18 -0.69 -7.80
N GLY A 146 -11.28 -1.15 -9.04
CA GLY A 146 -11.48 -0.29 -10.21
C GLY A 146 -12.71 0.60 -10.05
N ALA A 147 -13.84 0.05 -9.58
CA ALA A 147 -15.03 0.83 -9.28
C ALA A 147 -14.80 1.86 -8.17
N THR A 148 -14.00 1.57 -7.13
CA THR A 148 -13.66 2.60 -6.12
C THR A 148 -12.84 3.75 -6.70
N MET A 149 -11.91 3.46 -7.60
CA MET A 149 -11.16 4.49 -8.31
C MET A 149 -12.08 5.31 -9.21
N VAL A 150 -12.97 4.66 -9.96
CA VAL A 150 -13.96 5.33 -10.82
C VAL A 150 -14.93 6.19 -9.98
N MET A 151 -15.42 5.69 -8.85
CA MET A 151 -16.26 6.46 -7.94
C MET A 151 -15.52 7.67 -7.38
N GLY A 152 -14.26 7.51 -6.97
CA GLY A 152 -13.40 8.63 -6.57
C GLY A 152 -13.26 9.66 -7.69
N ALA A 153 -13.03 9.23 -8.93
CA ALA A 153 -12.93 10.10 -10.09
C ALA A 153 -14.25 10.84 -10.41
N LEU A 154 -15.40 10.15 -10.35
CA LEU A 154 -16.71 10.78 -10.55
C LEU A 154 -17.01 11.84 -9.49
N LEU A 155 -16.72 11.54 -8.22
CA LEU A 155 -16.88 12.49 -7.12
C LEU A 155 -15.91 13.67 -7.26
N GLY A 156 -14.66 13.43 -7.67
CA GLY A 156 -13.68 14.48 -7.95
C GLY A 156 -14.10 15.40 -9.09
N PHE A 157 -14.59 14.83 -10.18
CA PHE A 157 -15.11 15.61 -11.30
C PHE A 157 -16.32 16.47 -10.89
N ALA A 158 -17.30 15.87 -10.18
CA ALA A 158 -18.46 16.62 -9.69
C ALA A 158 -18.05 17.74 -8.71
N PHE A 159 -17.10 17.45 -7.81
CA PHE A 159 -16.57 18.40 -6.85
C PHE A 159 -15.92 19.62 -7.54
N GLU A 160 -15.08 19.39 -8.55
CA GLU A 160 -14.34 20.47 -9.21
C GLU A 160 -15.29 21.40 -9.98
N ASN A 161 -16.32 20.83 -10.63
CA ASN A 161 -17.34 21.63 -11.32
C ASN A 161 -18.11 22.56 -10.37
N VAL A 162 -18.39 22.12 -9.14
CA VAL A 162 -19.09 22.95 -8.14
C VAL A 162 -18.13 23.97 -7.51
N THR A 163 -16.94 23.53 -7.14
CA THR A 163 -15.98 24.33 -6.37
C THR A 163 -15.32 25.42 -7.22
N GLY A 164 -14.99 25.12 -8.47
CA GLY A 164 -14.40 26.07 -9.41
C GLY A 164 -15.29 27.31 -9.62
N THR A 165 -16.61 27.12 -9.70
CA THR A 165 -17.55 28.24 -9.80
C THR A 165 -17.55 29.10 -8.54
N SER A 166 -17.56 28.48 -7.35
CA SER A 166 -17.57 29.19 -6.07
C SER A 166 -16.28 29.99 -5.84
N LEU A 167 -15.12 29.39 -6.09
CA LEU A 167 -13.82 30.08 -5.96
C LEU A 167 -13.71 31.26 -6.93
N SER A 168 -14.17 31.11 -8.18
CA SER A 168 -14.13 32.20 -9.16
C SER A 168 -14.96 33.41 -8.72
N GLN A 169 -16.10 33.19 -8.06
CA GLN A 169 -16.93 34.27 -7.53
C GLN A 169 -16.25 35.01 -6.36
N LEU A 170 -15.60 34.29 -5.44
CA LEU A 170 -14.90 34.92 -4.32
C LEU A 170 -13.67 35.75 -4.76
N VAL A 171 -12.95 35.29 -5.78
CA VAL A 171 -11.85 36.06 -6.37
C VAL A 171 -12.36 37.36 -6.98
N LEU A 172 -13.56 37.34 -7.60
CA LEU A 172 -14.18 38.53 -8.17
C LEU A 172 -14.71 39.51 -7.11
N THR A 173 -15.20 39.03 -5.97
CA THR A 173 -15.70 39.89 -4.87
C THR A 173 -14.60 40.44 -3.97
N GLY A 174 -13.38 39.88 -4.03
CA GLY A 174 -12.22 40.33 -3.25
C GLY A 174 -12.28 39.95 -1.76
N ASP A 175 -13.19 39.07 -1.36
CA ASP A 175 -13.37 38.66 0.03
C ASP A 175 -12.31 37.63 0.46
N ARG A 176 -11.23 38.14 1.07
CA ARG A 176 -10.07 37.35 1.46
C ARG A 176 -10.31 36.48 2.70
N GLU A 177 -11.20 36.89 3.62
CA GLU A 177 -11.51 36.13 4.82
C GLU A 177 -12.33 34.89 4.48
N THR A 178 -13.40 35.07 3.70
CA THR A 178 -14.21 33.94 3.23
C THR A 178 -13.40 33.06 2.28
N GLY A 179 -12.53 33.65 1.45
CA GLY A 179 -11.60 32.91 0.60
C GLY A 179 -10.63 32.02 1.38
N PHE A 180 -10.10 32.50 2.50
CA PHE A 180 -9.23 31.72 3.38
C PHE A 180 -9.97 30.53 4.00
N VAL A 181 -11.15 30.76 4.56
CA VAL A 181 -11.95 29.69 5.20
C VAL A 181 -12.36 28.65 4.15
N LEU A 182 -12.81 29.09 2.98
CA LEU A 182 -13.24 28.20 1.91
C LEU A 182 -12.07 27.39 1.33
N ALA A 183 -11.01 28.05 0.88
CA ALA A 183 -9.87 27.41 0.21
C ALA A 183 -8.94 26.66 1.17
N GLY A 184 -8.68 27.23 2.35
CA GLY A 184 -7.74 26.67 3.32
C GLY A 184 -8.32 25.58 4.20
N ILE A 185 -9.62 25.61 4.48
CA ILE A 185 -10.25 24.72 5.47
C ILE A 185 -11.38 23.89 4.87
N ALA A 186 -12.41 24.55 4.32
CA ALA A 186 -13.62 23.85 3.90
C ALA A 186 -13.38 22.91 2.72
N ILE A 187 -12.64 23.36 1.70
CA ILE A 187 -12.31 22.58 0.51
C ILE A 187 -11.48 21.33 0.85
N PRO A 188 -10.35 21.40 1.60
CA PRO A 188 -9.60 20.20 1.97
C PRO A 188 -10.40 19.19 2.79
N ILE A 189 -11.24 19.66 3.73
CA ILE A 189 -12.13 18.79 4.52
C ILE A 189 -13.14 18.09 3.61
N LEU A 190 -13.77 18.83 2.69
CA LEU A 190 -14.76 18.27 1.77
C LEU A 190 -14.11 17.29 0.79
N LYS A 191 -12.93 17.61 0.23
CA LYS A 191 -12.14 16.70 -0.60
C LYS A 191 -11.87 15.39 0.14
N GLN A 192 -11.34 15.45 1.36
CA GLN A 192 -11.04 14.26 2.17
C GLN A 192 -12.32 13.43 2.47
N GLY A 193 -13.44 14.09 2.75
CA GLY A 193 -14.73 13.43 2.95
C GLY A 193 -15.23 12.69 1.70
N LEU A 194 -15.18 13.34 0.53
CA LEU A 194 -15.58 12.73 -0.75
C LEU A 194 -14.68 11.55 -1.12
N MET A 195 -13.38 11.68 -0.94
CA MET A 195 -12.44 10.58 -1.22
C MET A 195 -12.69 9.35 -0.33
N LEU A 196 -13.24 9.53 0.88
CA LEU A 196 -13.62 8.42 1.77
C LEU A 196 -14.97 7.79 1.43
N ALA A 197 -15.84 8.46 0.65
CA ALA A 197 -17.20 7.99 0.38
C ALA A 197 -17.22 6.63 -0.34
N GLY A 198 -16.39 6.45 -1.37
CA GLY A 198 -16.30 5.20 -2.12
C GLY A 198 -15.87 3.99 -1.25
N PRO A 199 -14.72 4.07 -0.55
CA PRO A 199 -14.32 3.03 0.38
C PRO A 199 -15.34 2.80 1.50
N LEU A 200 -15.89 3.87 2.11
CA LEU A 200 -16.88 3.72 3.18
C LEU A 200 -18.16 3.02 2.71
N PHE A 201 -18.58 3.24 1.46
CA PHE A 201 -19.66 2.49 0.86
C PHE A 201 -19.33 0.98 0.83
N LEU A 202 -18.13 0.59 0.38
CA LEU A 202 -17.72 -0.82 0.44
C LEU A 202 -17.63 -1.36 1.87
N TYR A 203 -17.14 -0.54 2.80
CA TYR A 203 -17.10 -0.89 4.23
C TYR A 203 -18.49 -1.24 4.75
N LEU A 204 -19.53 -0.51 4.36
CA LEU A 204 -20.90 -0.73 4.87
C LEU A 204 -21.61 -1.88 4.16
N PHE A 205 -21.41 -2.05 2.84
CA PHE A 205 -22.21 -2.96 2.02
C PHE A 205 -21.54 -4.29 1.65
N ARG A 206 -20.20 -4.42 1.74
CA ARG A 206 -19.49 -5.67 1.38
C ARG A 206 -18.63 -6.21 2.51
N GLY A 207 -19.25 -7.02 3.38
CA GLY A 207 -18.60 -7.67 4.53
C GLY A 207 -17.60 -8.80 4.22
N ARG A 208 -17.34 -9.09 2.93
CA ARG A 208 -16.36 -10.11 2.48
C ARG A 208 -14.91 -9.62 2.61
N PHE A 209 -14.66 -8.31 2.42
CA PHE A 209 -13.32 -7.73 2.54
C PHE A 209 -13.05 -7.35 3.98
N ARG A 210 -12.22 -8.13 4.68
CA ARG A 210 -11.95 -7.96 6.10
C ARG A 210 -10.50 -7.58 6.39
N GLU A 211 -9.56 -7.83 5.50
CA GLU A 211 -8.14 -7.57 5.75
C GLU A 211 -7.86 -6.05 5.81
N PRO A 212 -7.03 -5.56 6.74
CA PRO A 212 -6.64 -4.15 6.83
C PRO A 212 -6.01 -3.61 5.53
N LEU A 213 -5.23 -4.44 4.85
CA LEU A 213 -4.58 -4.08 3.58
C LEU A 213 -5.57 -3.90 2.43
N ASP A 214 -6.70 -4.62 2.44
CA ASP A 214 -7.78 -4.39 1.47
C ASP A 214 -8.36 -2.98 1.66
N GLY A 215 -8.59 -2.57 2.92
CA GLY A 215 -9.03 -1.22 3.26
C GLY A 215 -8.09 -0.14 2.73
N LEU A 216 -6.79 -0.29 2.99
CA LEU A 216 -5.75 0.59 2.45
C LEU A 216 -5.84 0.70 0.92
N ALA A 217 -5.98 -0.44 0.23
CA ALA A 217 -6.05 -0.49 -1.22
C ALA A 217 -7.26 0.26 -1.79
N PHE A 218 -8.45 0.11 -1.18
CA PHE A 218 -9.63 0.89 -1.58
C PHE A 218 -9.43 2.39 -1.35
N GLY A 219 -8.83 2.78 -0.23
CA GLY A 219 -8.55 4.18 0.09
C GLY A 219 -7.57 4.84 -0.88
N VAL A 220 -6.49 4.14 -1.23
CA VAL A 220 -5.51 4.60 -2.22
C VAL A 220 -6.15 4.70 -3.60
N ALA A 221 -6.92 3.69 -4.02
CA ALA A 221 -7.63 3.69 -5.30
C ALA A 221 -8.55 4.91 -5.45
N SER A 222 -9.38 5.17 -4.43
CA SER A 222 -10.31 6.30 -4.39
C SER A 222 -9.59 7.64 -4.40
N GLY A 223 -8.53 7.80 -3.59
CA GLY A 223 -7.73 9.03 -3.53
C GLY A 223 -7.00 9.34 -4.84
N LEU A 224 -6.44 8.32 -5.50
CA LEU A 224 -5.81 8.47 -6.81
C LEU A 224 -6.83 8.81 -7.90
N GLY A 225 -7.99 8.14 -7.92
CA GLY A 225 -9.06 8.43 -8.86
C GLY A 225 -9.60 9.86 -8.72
N PHE A 226 -9.85 10.29 -7.49
CA PHE A 226 -10.27 11.67 -7.19
C PHE A 226 -9.22 12.69 -7.65
N SER A 227 -7.95 12.46 -7.30
CA SER A 227 -6.84 13.35 -7.69
C SER A 227 -6.66 13.46 -9.20
N LEU A 228 -6.84 12.34 -9.91
CA LEU A 228 -6.82 12.29 -11.37
C LEU A 228 -7.91 13.20 -11.96
N ALA A 229 -9.14 13.05 -11.50
CA ALA A 229 -10.28 13.80 -12.02
C ALA A 229 -10.19 15.30 -11.71
N THR A 230 -9.85 15.68 -10.47
CA THR A 230 -9.71 17.09 -10.11
C THR A 230 -8.56 17.74 -10.87
N SER A 231 -7.42 17.07 -10.97
CA SER A 231 -6.27 17.63 -11.72
C SER A 231 -6.60 17.78 -13.21
N LEU A 232 -7.26 16.79 -13.83
CA LEU A 232 -7.67 16.90 -15.24
C LEU A 232 -8.66 18.04 -15.47
N ALA A 233 -9.60 18.26 -14.55
CA ALA A 233 -10.54 19.37 -14.61
C ALA A 233 -9.82 20.73 -14.44
N ASP A 234 -8.88 20.83 -13.50
CA ASP A 234 -8.07 22.04 -13.28
C ASP A 234 -7.24 22.43 -14.52
N PHE A 235 -6.65 21.43 -15.18
CA PHE A 235 -5.83 21.66 -16.36
C PHE A 235 -6.61 21.64 -17.68
N TRP A 236 -7.93 21.43 -17.64
CA TRP A 236 -8.77 21.34 -18.84
C TRP A 236 -8.63 22.53 -19.80
N PRO A 237 -8.57 23.80 -19.34
CA PRO A 237 -8.37 24.95 -20.24
C PRO A 237 -7.06 24.90 -21.02
N LEU A 238 -6.02 24.28 -20.46
CA LEU A 238 -4.72 24.12 -21.13
C LEU A 238 -4.75 23.02 -22.19
N LEU A 239 -5.58 21.99 -22.00
CA LEU A 239 -5.75 20.90 -22.96
C LEU A 239 -6.49 21.36 -24.23
N GLY A 240 -7.36 22.36 -24.12
CA GLY A 240 -8.04 23.01 -25.25
C GLY A 240 -7.21 24.10 -25.94
N GLY A 241 -6.04 24.43 -25.41
CA GLY A 241 -5.16 25.49 -25.90
C GLY A 241 -4.12 25.02 -26.94
N PRO A 242 -3.16 25.89 -27.29
CA PRO A 242 -2.05 25.55 -28.19
C PRO A 242 -1.19 24.40 -27.66
N LEU A 243 -0.77 23.49 -28.56
CA LEU A 243 0.06 22.33 -28.20
C LEU A 243 1.46 22.69 -27.69
N VAL A 244 2.01 23.81 -28.17
CA VAL A 244 3.30 24.36 -27.74
C VAL A 244 3.02 25.67 -27.04
N ALA A 245 3.47 25.80 -25.78
CA ALA A 245 3.28 27.00 -24.99
C ALA A 245 4.63 27.65 -24.63
N ASN A 246 4.59 28.98 -24.47
CA ASN A 246 5.73 29.75 -24.01
C ASN A 246 5.79 29.69 -22.48
N GLY A 247 6.95 29.38 -21.92
CA GLY A 247 7.15 29.30 -20.47
C GLY A 247 8.48 28.63 -20.11
N SER A 248 8.90 28.82 -18.86
CA SER A 248 10.08 28.15 -18.31
C SER A 248 9.81 26.64 -18.16
N PRO A 249 10.62 25.75 -18.77
CA PRO A 249 10.47 24.31 -18.57
C PRO A 249 10.59 23.88 -17.11
N ILE A 250 11.39 24.61 -16.31
CA ILE A 250 11.59 24.33 -14.89
C ILE A 250 10.32 24.63 -14.08
N ASP A 251 9.66 25.77 -14.33
CA ASP A 251 8.41 26.12 -13.66
C ASP A 251 7.32 25.07 -13.94
N TRP A 252 7.24 24.63 -15.20
CA TRP A 252 6.33 23.56 -15.60
C TRP A 252 6.68 22.22 -14.96
N ALA A 253 7.95 21.84 -14.89
CA ALA A 253 8.37 20.61 -14.20
C ALA A 253 7.95 20.62 -12.72
N VAL A 254 8.08 21.76 -12.03
CA VAL A 254 7.66 21.91 -10.63
C VAL A 254 6.14 21.81 -10.48
N ARG A 255 5.36 22.44 -11.37
CA ARG A 255 3.89 22.34 -11.38
C ARG A 255 3.42 20.91 -11.65
N LEU A 256 4.05 20.23 -12.59
CA LEU A 256 3.75 18.83 -12.94
C LEU A 256 4.09 17.88 -11.80
N ALA A 257 5.22 18.08 -11.11
CA ALA A 257 5.58 17.30 -9.93
C ALA A 257 4.59 17.54 -8.78
N ARG A 258 4.18 18.79 -8.55
CA ARG A 258 3.16 19.13 -7.55
C ARG A 258 1.85 18.39 -7.82
N ALA A 259 1.27 18.58 -9.00
CA ALA A 259 -0.07 18.09 -9.30
C ALA A 259 -0.10 16.58 -9.62
N GLY A 260 0.81 16.09 -10.47
CA GLY A 260 0.82 14.71 -10.94
C GLY A 260 1.36 13.70 -9.92
N LEU A 261 2.24 14.15 -9.01
CA LEU A 261 2.88 13.25 -8.05
C LEU A 261 2.50 13.60 -6.60
N LEU A 262 2.86 14.78 -6.12
CA LEU A 262 2.80 15.07 -4.68
C LEU A 262 1.36 15.16 -4.15
N VAL A 263 0.46 15.88 -4.83
CA VAL A 263 -0.96 15.97 -4.44
C VAL A 263 -1.62 14.59 -4.48
N ALA A 264 -1.38 13.82 -5.54
CA ALA A 264 -1.91 12.47 -5.67
C ALA A 264 -1.42 11.54 -4.55
N LEU A 265 -0.13 11.61 -4.18
CA LEU A 265 0.42 10.83 -3.07
C LEU A 265 -0.15 11.23 -1.72
N VAL A 266 -0.28 12.55 -1.44
CA VAL A 266 -0.89 13.03 -0.20
C VAL A 266 -2.30 12.50 -0.07
N ASN A 267 -3.14 12.69 -1.10
CA ASN A 267 -4.51 12.23 -1.12
C ASN A 267 -4.60 10.72 -0.94
N ALA A 268 -3.82 9.95 -1.69
CA ALA A 268 -3.75 8.50 -1.57
C ALA A 268 -3.36 8.03 -0.15
N CYS A 269 -2.35 8.67 0.45
CA CYS A 269 -1.89 8.31 1.80
C CYS A 269 -2.94 8.68 2.85
N THR A 270 -3.53 9.87 2.80
CA THR A 270 -4.50 10.31 3.82
C THR A 270 -5.77 9.47 3.78
N THR A 271 -6.34 9.16 2.61
CA THR A 271 -7.47 8.23 2.54
C THR A 271 -7.08 6.79 2.84
N GLY A 272 -5.92 6.33 2.37
CA GLY A 272 -5.39 5.01 2.67
C GLY A 272 -5.24 4.75 4.17
N LEU A 273 -4.72 5.72 4.92
CA LEU A 273 -4.57 5.65 6.38
C LEU A 273 -5.91 5.45 7.10
N VAL A 274 -6.90 6.29 6.77
CA VAL A 274 -8.21 6.25 7.44
C VAL A 274 -8.91 4.93 7.14
N THR A 275 -8.90 4.50 5.88
CA THR A 275 -9.51 3.24 5.46
C THR A 275 -8.81 2.02 6.05
N ALA A 276 -7.48 1.99 6.09
CA ALA A 276 -6.72 0.94 6.78
C ALA A 276 -7.11 0.85 8.27
N ALA A 277 -7.22 1.99 8.96
CA ALA A 277 -7.58 2.03 10.38
C ALA A 277 -9.01 1.54 10.65
N LEU A 278 -9.96 1.87 9.77
CA LEU A 278 -11.35 1.41 9.83
C LEU A 278 -11.46 -0.11 9.62
N TRP A 279 -10.75 -0.66 8.62
CA TRP A 279 -10.75 -2.11 8.38
C TRP A 279 -10.06 -2.87 9.50
N LEU A 280 -8.93 -2.36 10.02
CA LEU A 280 -8.28 -2.96 11.18
C LEU A 280 -9.22 -2.98 12.39
N HIS A 281 -10.03 -1.95 12.62
CA HIS A 281 -11.01 -1.95 13.71
C HIS A 281 -12.11 -3.02 13.55
N ARG A 282 -12.52 -3.32 12.32
CA ARG A 282 -13.48 -4.40 12.05
C ARG A 282 -12.84 -5.78 12.17
N TYR A 283 -11.59 -5.92 11.73
CA TYR A 283 -10.85 -7.18 11.71
C TYR A 283 -10.44 -7.61 13.13
N ASP A 284 -9.95 -6.68 13.93
CA ASP A 284 -9.33 -6.96 15.22
C ASP A 284 -10.37 -7.31 16.30
N ARG A 285 -10.46 -8.60 16.64
CA ARG A 285 -11.26 -9.12 17.77
C ARG A 285 -10.58 -8.93 19.13
N ARG A 286 -9.29 -8.54 19.19
CA ARG A 286 -8.52 -8.38 20.43
C ARG A 286 -8.11 -6.91 20.63
N ARG A 287 -9.06 -6.09 21.12
CA ARG A 287 -8.87 -4.66 21.43
C ARG A 287 -7.73 -4.31 22.40
N ALA A 288 -7.10 -5.28 23.07
CA ALA A 288 -6.35 -5.06 24.31
C ALA A 288 -4.91 -4.55 24.15
N ASN A 289 -4.33 -4.44 22.93
CA ASN A 289 -2.92 -4.04 22.80
C ASN A 289 -2.59 -3.21 21.54
N ARG A 290 -3.56 -2.45 21.03
CA ARG A 290 -3.37 -1.67 19.79
C ARG A 290 -2.54 -0.39 20.06
N PRO A 291 -1.44 -0.14 19.32
CA PRO A 291 -0.71 1.10 19.45
C PRO A 291 -1.58 2.28 18.99
N TRP A 292 -1.49 3.41 19.69
CA TRP A 292 -2.32 4.60 19.45
C TRP A 292 -2.18 5.14 18.01
N SER A 293 -1.01 4.95 17.40
CA SER A 293 -0.70 5.26 15.98
C SER A 293 -1.70 4.65 15.01
N THR A 294 -2.20 3.45 15.29
CA THR A 294 -3.12 2.76 14.38
C THR A 294 -4.59 3.07 14.69
N SER A 295 -4.91 3.82 15.75
CA SER A 295 -6.31 4.09 16.13
C SER A 295 -7.07 4.87 15.04
N ILE A 296 -8.39 4.66 14.92
CA ILE A 296 -9.23 5.38 13.95
C ILE A 296 -9.12 6.90 14.21
N LEU A 297 -9.16 7.32 15.47
CA LEU A 297 -9.08 8.73 15.83
C LEU A 297 -7.75 9.34 15.40
N ALA A 298 -6.62 8.66 15.63
CA ALA A 298 -5.32 9.13 15.16
C ALA A 298 -5.27 9.23 13.62
N ALA A 299 -5.76 8.22 12.91
CA ALA A 299 -5.77 8.22 11.45
C ALA A 299 -6.63 9.36 10.86
N VAL A 300 -7.82 9.59 11.42
CA VAL A 300 -8.72 10.68 11.01
C VAL A 300 -8.10 12.04 11.33
N VAL A 301 -7.60 12.24 12.55
CA VAL A 301 -7.00 13.51 12.96
C VAL A 301 -5.79 13.83 12.08
N VAL A 302 -4.87 12.87 11.86
CA VAL A 302 -3.69 13.09 11.00
C VAL A 302 -4.10 13.38 9.56
N ALA A 303 -5.02 12.60 8.99
CA ALA A 303 -5.45 12.79 7.61
C ALA A 303 -6.08 14.17 7.36
N PHE A 304 -7.03 14.58 8.20
CA PHE A 304 -7.69 15.87 8.05
C PHE A 304 -6.78 17.05 8.44
N ALA A 305 -5.97 16.91 9.50
CA ALA A 305 -5.03 17.96 9.89
C ALA A 305 -3.99 18.24 8.81
N VAL A 306 -3.44 17.21 8.16
CA VAL A 306 -2.48 17.40 7.06
C VAL A 306 -3.15 18.06 5.85
N GLN A 307 -4.36 17.63 5.47
CA GLN A 307 -5.13 18.24 4.37
C GLN A 307 -5.41 19.74 4.64
N VAL A 308 -5.88 20.08 5.84
CA VAL A 308 -6.13 21.49 6.23
C VAL A 308 -4.82 22.28 6.31
N ALA A 309 -3.76 21.72 6.91
CA ALA A 309 -2.48 22.40 7.00
C ALA A 309 -1.90 22.72 5.62
N LEU A 310 -2.00 21.79 4.67
CA LEU A 310 -1.57 22.01 3.28
C LEU A 310 -2.48 22.99 2.54
N GLY A 311 -3.80 22.96 2.77
CA GLY A 311 -4.72 23.96 2.21
C GLY A 311 -4.43 25.37 2.70
N VAL A 312 -4.23 25.53 4.01
CA VAL A 312 -3.82 26.80 4.63
C VAL A 312 -2.45 27.24 4.10
N ALA A 313 -1.48 26.32 4.01
CA ALA A 313 -0.16 26.62 3.48
C ALA A 313 -0.24 27.08 2.02
N ALA A 314 -1.02 26.42 1.16
CA ALA A 314 -1.22 26.81 -0.24
C ALA A 314 -1.89 28.19 -0.41
N PHE A 315 -2.68 28.64 0.58
CA PHE A 315 -3.28 29.97 0.56
C PHE A 315 -2.31 31.06 1.03
N VAL A 316 -1.50 30.76 2.05
CA VAL A 316 -0.57 31.72 2.67
C VAL A 316 0.74 31.83 1.89
N VAL A 317 1.27 30.70 1.43
CA VAL A 317 2.54 30.60 0.69
C VAL A 317 2.25 30.81 -0.79
N GLN A 318 2.61 31.99 -1.29
CA GLN A 318 2.49 32.32 -2.72
C GLN A 318 3.70 31.89 -3.55
N ASP A 319 4.79 31.50 -2.89
CA ASP A 319 6.00 30.99 -3.52
C ASP A 319 5.84 29.51 -3.88
N LEU A 320 5.92 29.20 -5.18
CA LEU A 320 5.74 27.85 -5.69
C LEU A 320 6.78 26.86 -5.12
N VAL A 321 8.02 27.29 -4.91
CA VAL A 321 9.11 26.42 -4.43
C VAL A 321 8.85 26.05 -2.97
N LEU A 322 8.46 27.02 -2.15
CA LEU A 322 8.12 26.77 -0.74
C LEU A 322 6.88 25.88 -0.61
N ASP A 323 5.84 26.11 -1.43
CA ASP A 323 4.64 25.27 -1.46
C ASP A 323 5.01 23.82 -1.82
N VAL A 324 5.75 23.60 -2.91
CA VAL A 324 6.20 22.26 -3.32
C VAL A 324 7.10 21.60 -2.28
N ALA A 325 7.99 22.35 -1.63
CA ALA A 325 8.84 21.83 -0.57
C ALA A 325 8.02 21.38 0.66
N SER A 326 7.03 22.19 1.06
CA SER A 326 6.12 21.85 2.17
C SER A 326 5.28 20.60 1.86
N LEU A 327 4.80 20.50 0.62
CA LEU A 327 4.04 19.35 0.13
C LEU A 327 4.92 18.10 0.07
N GLY A 328 6.15 18.22 -0.42
CA GLY A 328 7.13 17.13 -0.47
C GLY A 328 7.49 16.60 0.92
N LEU A 329 7.69 17.49 1.89
CA LEU A 329 7.93 17.10 3.29
C LEU A 329 6.71 16.36 3.87
N ALA A 330 5.50 16.86 3.62
CA ALA A 330 4.27 16.21 4.06
C ALA A 330 4.10 14.83 3.40
N THR A 331 4.40 14.68 2.11
CA THR A 331 4.39 13.40 1.41
C THR A 331 5.36 12.40 2.04
N VAL A 332 6.61 12.80 2.32
CA VAL A 332 7.61 11.93 2.98
C VAL A 332 7.13 11.50 4.35
N ALA A 333 6.63 12.44 5.17
CA ALA A 333 6.11 12.14 6.50
C ALA A 333 4.91 11.18 6.45
N LEU A 334 3.97 11.40 5.52
CA LEU A 334 2.81 10.52 5.31
C LEU A 334 3.21 9.12 4.85
N LEU A 335 4.16 8.99 3.91
CA LEU A 335 4.64 7.68 3.46
C LEU A 335 5.27 6.88 4.61
N LEU A 336 6.11 7.53 5.43
CA LEU A 336 6.70 6.90 6.60
C LEU A 336 5.63 6.52 7.64
N TYR A 337 4.60 7.36 7.82
CA TYR A 337 3.50 7.09 8.74
C TYR A 337 2.61 5.93 8.26
N VAL A 338 2.25 5.90 6.97
CA VAL A 338 1.55 4.78 6.33
C VAL A 338 2.33 3.49 6.54
N ARG A 339 3.65 3.53 6.31
CA ARG A 339 4.51 2.36 6.49
C ARG A 339 4.55 1.88 7.94
N LEU A 340 4.63 2.80 8.91
CA LEU A 340 4.52 2.46 10.34
C LEU A 340 3.16 1.82 10.67
N VAL A 341 2.06 2.40 10.16
CA VAL A 341 0.72 1.86 10.37
C VAL A 341 0.58 0.46 9.75
N ILE A 342 1.06 0.24 8.52
CA ILE A 342 1.06 -1.08 7.87
C ILE A 342 1.86 -2.10 8.70
N HIS A 343 3.04 -1.69 9.20
CA HIS A 343 3.89 -2.54 10.03
C HIS A 343 3.14 -3.00 11.28
N ASP A 344 2.55 -2.05 12.01
CA ASP A 344 1.79 -2.30 13.23
C ASP A 344 0.53 -3.14 12.92
N THR A 345 -0.19 -2.85 11.83
CA THR A 345 -1.40 -3.60 11.45
C THR A 345 -1.09 -5.06 11.15
N LEU A 346 0.01 -5.33 10.46
CA LEU A 346 0.43 -6.69 10.11
C LEU A 346 0.89 -7.47 11.33
N LEU A 347 1.51 -6.80 12.31
CA LEU A 347 1.88 -7.41 13.60
C LEU A 347 0.65 -7.78 14.44
N VAL A 348 -0.41 -6.97 14.41
CA VAL A 348 -1.67 -7.24 15.13
C VAL A 348 -2.45 -8.40 14.50
N GLU A 349 -2.36 -8.59 13.18
CA GLU A 349 -3.05 -9.67 12.46
C GLU A 349 -2.60 -11.08 12.89
N GLY A 350 -1.47 -11.22 13.58
CA GLY A 350 -0.83 -12.50 13.89
C GLY A 350 -1.37 -13.32 15.06
N ALA A 351 -2.69 -13.30 15.31
CA ALA A 351 -3.28 -14.12 16.37
C ALA A 351 -3.98 -15.37 15.82
N GLU A 352 -3.51 -16.53 16.27
CA GLU A 352 -4.09 -17.89 16.13
C GLU A 352 -3.95 -18.58 14.77
N HIS A 353 -2.77 -19.16 14.50
CA HIS A 353 -2.64 -20.23 13.51
C HIS A 353 -1.66 -21.31 14.02
N GLU A 354 -2.01 -22.57 13.77
CA GLU A 354 -1.16 -23.74 14.03
C GLU A 354 -0.02 -23.84 13.01
N ILE A 355 1.02 -24.59 13.35
CA ILE A 355 2.14 -24.87 12.44
C ILE A 355 1.63 -25.74 11.31
N GLY A 356 1.45 -25.17 10.12
CA GLY A 356 1.03 -25.92 8.94
C GLY A 356 2.20 -26.55 8.17
N PRO A 357 1.92 -27.20 7.03
CA PRO A 357 2.94 -27.92 6.25
C PRO A 357 4.03 -26.99 5.72
N ASP A 358 5.19 -27.55 5.37
CA ASP A 358 6.26 -26.78 4.76
C ASP A 358 5.83 -26.22 3.39
N SER A 359 6.07 -24.93 3.18
CA SER A 359 5.84 -24.27 1.89
C SER A 359 6.92 -23.25 1.60
N GLN A 360 7.06 -22.91 0.32
CA GLN A 360 7.97 -21.85 -0.07
C GLN A 360 7.47 -20.49 0.42
N CYS A 361 8.37 -19.68 0.99
CA CYS A 361 8.09 -18.28 1.27
C CYS A 361 8.07 -17.44 -0.03
N PRO A 362 7.03 -16.62 -0.30
CA PRO A 362 7.01 -15.77 -1.49
C PRO A 362 8.09 -14.70 -1.46
N GLU A 363 8.54 -14.29 -0.26
CA GLU A 363 9.57 -13.26 -0.11
C GLU A 363 10.99 -13.82 -0.16
N CYS A 364 11.34 -14.75 0.73
CA CYS A 364 12.71 -15.28 0.78
C CYS A 364 12.93 -16.56 -0.04
N HIS A 365 11.88 -17.11 -0.68
CA HIS A 365 11.91 -18.34 -1.47
C HIS A 365 12.44 -19.59 -0.75
N ARG A 366 12.62 -19.52 0.58
CA ARG A 366 13.02 -20.65 1.41
C ARG A 366 11.81 -21.49 1.78
N VAL A 367 11.97 -22.81 1.79
CA VAL A 367 10.95 -23.75 2.28
C VAL A 367 10.98 -23.69 3.80
N VAL A 368 9.85 -23.30 4.40
CA VAL A 368 9.68 -23.15 5.85
C VAL A 368 8.28 -23.62 6.26
N PRO A 369 8.07 -24.02 7.53
CA PRO A 369 6.74 -24.34 8.03
C PRO A 369 5.78 -23.16 7.82
N THR A 370 4.57 -23.41 7.31
CA THR A 370 3.58 -22.35 7.14
C THR A 370 3.10 -21.86 8.49
N MET A 371 3.38 -20.59 8.78
CA MET A 371 2.82 -19.83 9.90
C MET A 371 2.49 -18.42 9.42
N VAL A 372 1.87 -17.61 10.29
CA VAL A 372 1.50 -16.21 9.99
C VAL A 372 2.71 -15.42 9.49
N PHE A 373 3.85 -15.57 10.13
CA PHE A 373 5.11 -14.98 9.70
C PHE A 373 6.08 -16.07 9.23
N CYS A 374 6.91 -15.74 8.24
CA CYS A 374 8.03 -16.61 7.86
C CYS A 374 9.06 -16.69 9.02
N PRO A 375 9.41 -17.89 9.52
CA PRO A 375 10.43 -18.02 10.58
C PRO A 375 11.83 -17.56 10.17
N ASN A 376 12.12 -17.58 8.87
CA ASN A 376 13.45 -17.23 8.35
C ASN A 376 13.58 -15.73 8.05
N CYS A 377 12.65 -15.12 7.31
CA CYS A 377 12.75 -13.69 6.96
C CYS A 377 11.80 -12.78 7.74
N GLY A 378 10.80 -13.29 8.47
CA GLY A 378 9.87 -12.47 9.24
C GLY A 378 8.72 -11.84 8.45
N ALA A 379 8.63 -12.09 7.14
CA ALA A 379 7.55 -11.57 6.29
C ALA A 379 6.18 -12.08 6.73
N ALA A 380 5.21 -11.17 6.84
CA ALA A 380 3.81 -11.47 7.09
C ALA A 380 3.22 -12.17 5.86
N ARG A 381 2.65 -13.36 6.04
CA ARG A 381 2.00 -14.09 4.95
C ARG A 381 0.73 -13.41 4.46
N SER A 382 0.06 -12.62 5.31
CA SER A 382 -1.05 -11.76 4.91
C SER A 382 -0.60 -10.59 4.02
N ALA A 383 0.68 -10.22 4.01
CA ALA A 383 1.18 -9.23 3.05
C ALA A 383 1.45 -9.85 1.67
N ALA A 384 1.52 -11.18 1.52
CA ALA A 384 1.71 -11.79 0.20
C ALA A 384 0.43 -11.72 -0.64
N ALA A 385 0.57 -11.74 -1.97
CA ALA A 385 -0.57 -11.85 -2.87
C ALA A 385 -1.42 -13.10 -2.55
N LYS A 386 -2.74 -12.93 -2.46
CA LYS A 386 -3.69 -13.96 -1.97
C LYS A 386 -3.57 -15.31 -2.70
N HIS A 387 -3.28 -15.30 -3.99
CA HIS A 387 -3.14 -16.52 -4.80
C HIS A 387 -1.84 -17.31 -4.55
N ILE A 388 -0.79 -16.65 -4.04
CA ILE A 388 0.50 -17.27 -3.68
C ILE A 388 0.47 -17.76 -2.22
N ARG A 389 -0.48 -17.28 -1.41
CA ARG A 389 -0.59 -17.67 -0.01
C ARG A 389 -0.90 -19.18 0.07
N PRO A 390 -0.06 -19.98 0.74
CA PRO A 390 -0.39 -21.37 1.01
C PRO A 390 -1.64 -21.42 1.89
N LYS A 391 -2.64 -22.22 1.50
CA LYS A 391 -3.85 -22.42 2.31
C LYS A 391 -3.46 -23.12 3.60
N LEU A 392 -3.61 -22.42 4.72
CA LEU A 392 -3.42 -23.01 6.04
C LEU A 392 -4.55 -24.02 6.26
N VAL A 393 -4.20 -25.22 6.74
CA VAL A 393 -5.18 -26.26 7.07
C VAL A 393 -5.96 -25.75 8.29
N GLY A 394 -7.22 -25.31 8.08
CA GLY A 394 -8.11 -24.85 9.16
C GLY A 394 -8.95 -23.60 8.89
N GLY A 395 -8.77 -22.90 7.76
CA GLY A 395 -9.58 -21.71 7.43
C GLY A 395 -10.80 -22.05 6.56
N ALA A 396 -12.00 -21.91 7.14
CA ALA A 396 -13.26 -21.78 6.42
C ALA A 396 -13.55 -20.32 6.05
#